data_AF-A0A5D3JU27-F1
#
_entry.id   AF-A0A5D3JU27-F1
#
_cell.length_a   1.000
_cell.length_b   1.000
_cell.length_c   1.000
_cell.angle_alpha   90.00
_cell.angle_beta   90.00
_cell.angle_gamma   90.00
#
_symmetry.space_group_name_H-M   'P 1'
#
loop_
_entity.id
_entity.type
_entity.pdbx_description
1 polymer ?
#
loop_
_entity_poly.entity_id
_entity_poly.type
_entity_poly.pdbx_seq_one_letter_code
_entity_poly.pdbx_strand_id
1 'polypeptide(L)' 'MFEEAAKFRREYVECRRQAGITRDPSSKAQWLLFAAEWLERAEAAPALAKREAAETVSAK' A
#
# COMPACT_ATOMS: atom_id res chain seq x y z
N MET A 1 -6.31 -10.63 -6.30
CA MET A 1 -6.11 -9.19 -6.59
C MET A 1 -6.68 -8.23 -5.54
N PHE A 2 -7.87 -8.44 -4.95
CA PHE A 2 -8.39 -7.56 -3.87
C PHE A 2 -7.73 -7.77 -2.49
N GLU A 3 -7.21 -8.97 -2.22
CA GLU A 3 -6.54 -9.30 -0.95
C GLU A 3 -5.21 -8.56 -0.77
N GLU A 4 -4.51 -8.22 -1.86
CA GLU A 4 -3.26 -7.45 -1.81
C GLU A 4 -3.49 -6.00 -1.42
N ALA A 5 -4.51 -5.35 -1.98
CA ALA A 5 -4.88 -3.98 -1.59
C ALA A 5 -5.25 -3.91 -0.10
N ALA A 6 -5.97 -4.92 0.41
CA ALA A 6 -6.32 -5.02 1.82
C ALA A 6 -5.09 -5.25 2.72
N LYS A 7 -4.12 -6.07 2.27
CA LYS A 7 -2.85 -6.27 2.96
C LYS A 7 -2.05 -4.97 3.05
N PHE A 8 -1.87 -4.25 1.95
CA PHE A 8 -1.15 -2.98 1.94
C PHE A 8 -1.80 -1.91 2.83
N ARG A 9 -3.15 -1.86 2.90
CA ARG A 9 -3.85 -0.97 3.83
C ARG A 9 -3.59 -1.32 5.30
N ARG A 10 -3.44 -2.61 5.65
CA ARG A 10 -3.09 -3.02 7.02
C ARG A 10 -1.67 -2.56 7.38
N GLU A 11 -0.71 -2.75 6.48
CA GLU A 11 0.68 -2.32 6.68
C GLU A 11 0.80 -0.80 6.81
N TYR A 12 0.02 -0.03 6.03
CA TYR A 12 -0.11 1.42 6.17
C TYR A 12 -0.54 1.83 7.59
N VAL A 13 -1.59 1.19 8.12
CA VAL A 13 -2.13 1.50 9.45
C VAL A 13 -1.12 1.14 10.55
N GLU A 14 -0.43 0.01 10.42
CA GLU A 14 0.63 -0.38 11.36
C GLU A 14 1.79 0.63 11.34
N CYS A 15 2.27 1.03 10.16
CA CYS A 15 3.32 2.04 10.05
C CYS A 15 2.93 3.39 10.68
N ARG A 16 1.67 3.82 10.50
CA ARG A 16 1.12 5.03 11.15
C ARG A 16 1.06 4.89 12.67
N ARG A 17 0.67 3.72 13.17
CA ARG A 17 0.66 3.41 14.62
C ARG A 17 2.09 3.48 15.18
N GLN A 18 3.06 2.83 14.53
CA GLN A 18 4.47 2.87 14.93
C GLN A 18 5.04 4.29 14.92
N ALA A 19 4.74 5.08 13.88
CA ALA A 19 5.13 6.50 13.81
C ALA A 19 4.51 7.35 14.95
N GLY A 20 3.31 6.99 15.42
CA GLY A 20 2.63 7.68 16.53
C GLY A 20 3.27 7.41 17.89
N ILE A 21 3.86 6.22 18.09
CA ILE A 21 4.52 5.85 19.34
C ILE A 21 6.04 6.09 19.33
N THR A 22 6.64 6.23 18.15
CA THR A 22 8.08 6.47 17.99
C THR A 22 8.44 7.90 18.39
N ARG A 23 9.35 8.02 19.37
CA ARG A 23 9.83 9.31 19.89
C ARG A 23 10.99 9.90 19.08
N ASP A 24 11.80 9.04 18.49
CA ASP A 24 12.92 9.45 17.64
C ASP A 24 12.40 10.03 16.31
N PRO A 25 12.75 11.28 15.95
CA PRO A 25 12.21 11.93 14.76
C PRO A 25 12.64 11.24 13.46
N SER A 26 13.86 10.69 13.39
CA SER A 26 14.37 10.01 12.19
C SER A 26 13.62 8.71 11.93
N SER A 27 13.47 7.89 12.97
CA SER A 27 12.72 6.63 12.94
C SER A 27 11.24 6.89 12.64
N LYS A 28 10.66 7.97 13.20
CA LYS A 28 9.30 8.40 12.90
C LYS A 28 9.14 8.78 11.42
N ALA A 29 10.08 9.54 10.86
CA ALA A 29 10.07 9.89 9.44
C ALA A 29 10.16 8.64 8.55
N GLN A 30 10.98 7.67 8.94
CA GLN A 30 11.10 6.39 8.24
C GLN A 30 9.78 5.60 8.25
N TRP A 31 9.11 5.51 9.40
CA TRP A 31 7.79 4.88 9.49
C TRP A 31 6.74 5.58 8.61
N LEU A 32 6.77 6.91 8.54
CA LEU A 32 5.85 7.67 7.67
C LEU A 32 6.16 7.46 6.18
N LEU A 33 7.43 7.32 5.81
CA LEU A 33 7.88 6.96 4.47
C LEU A 33 7.34 5.59 4.05
N PHE A 34 7.48 4.57 4.91
CA PHE A 34 6.91 3.26 4.66
C PHE A 34 5.38 3.29 4.58
N ALA A 35 4.72 4.07 5.44
CA ALA A 35 3.27 4.26 5.35
C ALA A 35 2.86 4.82 3.96
N ALA A 36 3.55 5.84 3.46
CA ALA A 36 3.26 6.41 2.15
C ALA A 36 3.43 5.37 1.02
N GLU A 37 4.50 4.57 1.06
CA GLU A 37 4.73 3.49 0.09
C GLU A 37 3.59 2.45 0.11
N TRP A 38 3.14 2.02 1.29
CA TRP A 38 2.06 1.05 1.40
C TRP A 38 0.72 1.59 0.93
N LEU A 39 0.44 2.88 1.16
CA LEU A 39 -0.78 3.51 0.65
C LEU A 39 -0.76 3.56 -0.89
N GLU A 40 0.36 3.97 -1.48
CA GLU A 40 0.51 4.01 -2.95
C GLU A 40 0.30 2.63 -3.58
N ARG A 41 0.89 1.57 -2.98
CA ARG A 41 0.68 0.19 -3.45
C ARG A 41 -0.77 -0.28 -3.28
N ALA A 42 -1.44 0.12 -2.20
CA ALA A 42 -2.84 -0.21 -1.98
C ALA A 42 -3.77 0.45 -3.01
N GLU A 43 -3.43 1.64 -3.48
CA GLU A 43 -4.17 2.38 -4.50
C GLU A 43 -3.86 1.88 -5.91
N ALA A 44 -2.63 1.45 -6.17
CA ALA A 44 -2.21 0.87 -7.44
C ALA A 44 -2.74 -0.56 -7.67
N ALA A 45 -2.87 -1.36 -6.61
CA ALA A 45 -3.36 -2.76 -6.70
C ALA A 45 -4.70 -2.94 -7.45
N PRO A 46 -5.77 -2.15 -7.19
CA PRO A 46 -7.00 -2.25 -7.99
C PRO A 46 -6.86 -1.71 -9.42
N ALA A 47 -5.93 -0.79 -9.68
CA ALA A 47 -5.68 -0.25 -11.02
C ALA A 47 -4.91 -1.27 -11.89
N LEU A 48 -3.96 -2.00 -11.32
CA LEU A 48 -3.27 -3.12 -11.96
C LEU A 48 -4.24 -4.28 -12.25
N ALA A 49 -5.08 -4.63 -11.28
CA ALA A 49 -6.08 -5.69 -11.45
C ALA A 49 -7.06 -5.43 -12.62
N LYS A 50 -7.44 -4.16 -12.83
CA LYS A 50 -8.30 -3.76 -13.96
C LYS A 50 -7.56 -3.79 -15.29
N ARG A 51 -6.26 -3.47 -15.31
CA ARG A 51 -5.44 -3.51 -16.53
C ARG A 51 -5.18 -4.95 -16.97
N GLU A 52 -4.77 -5.82 -16.05
CA GLU A 52 -4.58 -7.25 -16.36
C GLU A 52 -5.88 -7.91 -16.83
N ALA A 53 -7.01 -7.60 -16.19
CA ALA A 53 -8.31 -8.11 -16.64
C ALA A 53 -8.71 -7.59 -18.04
N ALA A 54 -8.33 -6.36 -18.40
CA ALA A 54 -8.60 -5.80 -19.73
C ALA A 54 -7.72 -6.41 -20.83
N GLU A 55 -6.44 -6.68 -20.54
CA GLU A 55 -5.53 -7.34 -21.50
C GLU A 55 -5.89 -8.81 -21.73
N THR A 56 -6.45 -9.50 -20.73
CA THR A 56 -6.90 -10.90 -20.87
C THR A 56 -8.13 -11.04 -21.78
N VAL A 57 -8.97 -10.00 -21.90
CA VAL A 57 -10.19 -10.03 -22.74
C VAL A 57 -9.89 -9.69 -24.21
N SER A 58 -8.79 -8.99 -24.50
CA SER A 58 -8.42 -8.60 -25.86
C SER A 58 -7.66 -9.69 -26.65
N ALA A 59 -7.32 -10.80 -26.01
CA ALA A 59 -6.74 -11.98 -26.66
C ALA A 59 -7.84 -13.03 -26.95
N LYS A 60 -8.76 -12.72 -27.88
CA LYS A 60 -9.64 -13.72 -28.48
C LYS A 60 -9.97 -13.38 -29.93
#